data_AF-A0A2D4F3T3-F1
#
_entry.id   AF-A0A2D4F3T3-F1
#
_cell.length_a   1.000
_cell.length_b   1.000
_cell.length_c   1.000
_cell.angle_alpha   90.00
_cell.angle_beta   90.00
_cell.angle_gamma   90.00
#
_symmetry.space_group_name_H-M   'P 1'
#
loop_
_entity.id
_entity.type
_entity.pdbx_description
1 polymer ?
#
loop_
_entity_poly.entity_id
_entity_poly.type
_entity_poly.pdbx_seq_one_letter_code
_entity_poly.pdbx_strand_id
1 'polypeptide(L)'
;MQSQDSAVAHNWIQTKREDIVHQMTDTCINQCLDALVSRDLIMKEDYELVNTKPTRTSRVRQLLDTTDSQGEEVARIIVQKLKDNKQMGLQPYPNIPPASRNTSLYL
;
A
#
# COMPACT_ATOMS: atom_id res chain seq x y z
N MET A 1 -22.77 15.59 -7.25
CA MET A 1 -22.14 15.32 -5.94
C MET A 1 -21.16 14.18 -6.15
N GLN A 2 -19.94 14.49 -6.58
CA GLN A 2 -18.85 13.52 -6.77
C GLN A 2 -17.70 13.99 -5.88
N SER A 3 -16.95 13.06 -5.29
CA SER A 3 -15.76 13.24 -4.43
C SER A 3 -15.97 12.92 -2.93
N GLN A 4 -16.44 11.73 -2.58
CA GLN A 4 -16.29 11.21 -1.21
C GLN A 4 -15.66 9.81 -1.12
N ASP A 5 -15.50 9.12 -2.25
CA ASP A 5 -14.85 7.81 -2.35
C ASP A 5 -13.31 7.85 -2.47
N SER A 6 -12.71 9.04 -2.40
CA SER A 6 -11.30 9.26 -2.80
C SER A 6 -10.28 9.17 -1.66
N ALA A 7 -10.69 8.81 -0.44
CA ALA A 7 -9.79 8.65 0.72
C ALA A 7 -10.14 7.45 1.62
N VAL A 8 -10.97 6.52 1.15
CA VAL A 8 -11.40 5.34 1.93
C VAL A 8 -10.22 4.41 2.22
N ALA A 9 -9.36 4.14 1.22
CA ALA A 9 -8.19 3.28 1.40
C ALA A 9 -7.19 3.95 2.36
N HIS A 10 -6.95 5.23 2.13
CA HIS A 10 -5.99 6.01 2.89
C HIS A 10 -6.40 6.12 4.36
N ASN A 11 -7.64 6.51 4.64
CA ASN A 11 -8.17 6.62 6.00
C ASN A 11 -8.16 5.26 6.74
N TRP A 12 -8.48 4.18 6.04
CA TRP A 12 -8.43 2.85 6.63
C TRP A 12 -6.99 2.46 7.01
N ILE A 13 -6.01 2.74 6.15
CA ILE A 13 -4.60 2.52 6.46
C ILE A 13 -4.18 3.30 7.70
N GLN A 14 -4.55 4.57 7.82
CA GLN A 14 -4.22 5.39 8.99
C GLN A 14 -4.85 4.82 10.27
N THR A 15 -6.13 4.43 10.21
CA THR A 15 -6.85 3.82 11.34
C THR A 15 -6.25 2.48 11.76
N LYS A 16 -5.74 1.71 10.80
CA LYS A 16 -5.15 0.38 11.02
C LYS A 16 -3.61 0.38 10.96
N ARG A 17 -2.97 1.55 11.09
CA ARG A 17 -1.52 1.72 10.86
C ARG A 17 -0.70 0.74 11.69
N GLU A 18 -1.03 0.61 12.98
CA GLU A 18 -0.30 -0.27 13.90
C GLU A 18 -0.51 -1.76 13.62
N ASP A 19 -1.75 -2.15 13.30
CA ASP A 19 -2.08 -3.53 12.89
C ASP A 19 -1.35 -3.90 11.59
N ILE A 20 -1.34 -2.99 10.60
CA ILE A 20 -0.66 -3.20 9.32
C ILE A 20 0.84 -3.36 9.55
N VAL A 21 1.45 -2.52 10.39
CA VAL A 21 2.87 -2.61 10.74
C VAL A 21 3.23 -3.95 11.39
N HIS A 22 2.35 -4.50 12.23
CA HIS A 22 2.58 -5.81 12.85
C HIS A 22 2.35 -6.98 11.89
N GLN A 23 1.31 -6.89 11.06
CA GLN A 23 0.89 -7.96 10.16
C GLN A 23 1.69 -8.00 8.85
N MET A 24 2.22 -6.87 8.36
CA MET A 24 2.98 -6.82 7.10
C MET A 24 4.25 -7.64 7.20
N THR A 25 4.44 -8.50 6.22
CA THR A 25 5.65 -9.30 6.03
C THR A 25 6.60 -8.58 5.07
N ASP A 26 7.90 -8.90 5.13
CA ASP A 26 8.88 -8.37 4.17
C ASP A 26 8.47 -8.63 2.72
N THR A 27 7.87 -9.79 2.44
CA THR A 27 7.34 -10.12 1.13
C THR A 27 6.21 -9.15 0.70
N CYS A 28 5.30 -8.78 1.61
CA CYS A 28 4.26 -7.81 1.30
C CYS A 28 4.85 -6.41 1.05
N ILE A 29 5.83 -5.98 1.85
CA ILE A 29 6.51 -4.69 1.68
C ILE A 29 7.18 -4.61 0.31
N ASN A 30 7.98 -5.63 -0.03
CA ASN A 30 8.68 -5.68 -1.31
C ASN A 30 7.70 -5.69 -2.49
N GLN A 31 6.58 -6.42 -2.39
CA GLN A 31 5.53 -6.41 -3.41
C GLN A 31 4.79 -5.08 -3.53
N CYS A 32 4.58 -4.36 -2.42
CA CYS A 32 4.04 -3.01 -2.45
C CYS A 32 5.02 -2.09 -3.18
N LEU A 33 6.29 -2.09 -2.77
CA LEU A 33 7.33 -1.27 -3.39
C LEU A 33 7.47 -1.56 -4.89
N ASP A 34 7.51 -2.83 -5.28
CA ASP A 34 7.56 -3.24 -6.69
C ASP A 34 6.36 -2.73 -7.50
N ALA A 35 5.15 -2.85 -6.95
CA ALA A 35 3.94 -2.34 -7.59
C ALA A 35 3.91 -0.81 -7.69
N LEU A 36 4.49 -0.11 -6.71
CA LEU A 36 4.62 1.35 -6.73
C LEU A 36 5.64 1.80 -7.78
N VAL A 37 6.80 1.14 -7.84
CA VAL A 37 7.84 1.39 -8.85
C VAL A 37 7.30 1.11 -10.25
N SER A 38 6.61 -0.01 -10.44
CA SER A 38 6.02 -0.39 -11.74
C SER A 38 4.97 0.60 -12.24
N ARG A 39 4.39 1.42 -11.36
CA ARG A 39 3.40 2.45 -11.69
C ARG A 39 3.96 3.88 -11.62
N ASP A 40 5.26 4.03 -11.37
CA ASP A 40 5.93 5.33 -11.16
C ASP A 40 5.30 6.16 -10.02
N LEU A 41 4.76 5.48 -9.00
CA LEU A 41 4.09 6.09 -7.83
C LEU A 41 5.02 6.30 -6.62
N ILE A 42 6.27 5.87 -6.75
CA ILE A 42 7.30 6.07 -5.73
C ILE A 42 8.59 6.49 -6.44
N MET A 43 9.20 7.55 -5.95
CA MET A 43 10.50 7.96 -6.47
C MET A 43 11.59 6.98 -6.02
N LYS A 44 12.67 6.87 -6.78
CA LYS A 44 13.81 6.02 -6.42
C LYS A 44 14.36 6.37 -5.03
N GLU A 45 14.39 7.66 -4.70
CA GLU A 45 14.86 8.14 -3.39
C GLU A 45 13.98 7.61 -2.25
N ASP A 46 12.65 7.71 -2.35
CA ASP A 46 11.70 7.14 -1.39
C ASP A 46 11.82 5.61 -1.29
N TYR A 47 11.99 4.92 -2.41
CA TYR A 47 12.18 3.47 -2.43
C TYR A 47 13.42 3.06 -1.62
N GLU A 48 14.57 3.71 -1.87
CA GLU A 48 15.80 3.41 -1.14
C GLU A 48 15.67 3.80 0.34
N LEU A 49 14.94 4.88 0.65
CA LEU A 49 14.68 5.31 2.02
C LEU A 49 13.84 4.29 2.81
N VAL A 50 12.87 3.63 2.17
CA VAL A 50 12.14 2.49 2.75
C VAL A 50 13.05 1.26 2.85
N ASN A 51 13.85 0.98 1.82
CA ASN A 51 14.64 -0.23 1.72
C ASN A 51 15.86 -0.26 2.68
N THR A 52 16.44 0.91 2.96
CA THR A 52 17.61 1.07 3.85
C THR A 52 17.28 0.91 5.34
N LYS A 53 16.00 0.82 5.73
CA LYS A 53 15.63 0.68 7.14
C LYS A 53 16.03 -0.71 7.68
N PRO A 54 16.62 -0.79 8.88
CA PRO A 54 17.15 -2.05 9.43
C PRO A 54 16.08 -3.01 9.95
N THR A 55 14.87 -2.54 10.26
CA THR A 55 13.79 -3.37 10.79
C THR A 55 12.57 -3.32 9.89
N ARG A 56 11.89 -4.47 9.76
CA ARG A 56 10.61 -4.59 9.04
C ARG A 56 9.61 -3.53 9.48
N THR A 57 9.46 -3.33 10.78
CA THR A 57 8.58 -2.33 11.39
C THR A 57 8.89 -0.91 10.89
N SER A 58 10.17 -0.53 10.84
CA SER A 58 10.60 0.75 10.29
C SER A 58 10.33 0.87 8.79
N ARG A 59 10.55 -0.21 8.02
CA ARG A 59 10.23 -0.25 6.58
C ARG A 59 8.74 -0.02 6.35
N VAL A 60 7.86 -0.73 7.07
CA VAL A 60 6.40 -0.54 6.93
C VAL A 60 6.00 0.87 7.33
N ARG A 61 6.47 1.38 8.46
CA ARG A 61 6.14 2.74 8.90
C ARG A 61 6.53 3.78 7.86
N GLN A 62 7.71 3.63 7.26
CA GLN A 62 8.20 4.50 6.21
C GLN A 62 7.34 4.40 4.94
N LEU A 63 6.99 3.18 4.53
CA LEU A 63 6.09 2.96 3.38
C LEU A 63 4.72 3.63 3.60
N LEU A 64 4.15 3.51 4.81
CA LEU A 64 2.88 4.14 5.17
C LEU A 64 2.99 5.68 5.21
N ASP A 65 4.16 6.20 5.59
CA ASP A 65 4.44 7.64 5.57
C ASP A 65 4.49 8.19 4.14
N THR A 66 5.21 7.49 3.25
CA THR A 66 5.20 7.79 1.81
C THR A 66 3.79 7.70 1.25
N THR A 67 2.99 6.72 1.69
CA THR A 67 1.58 6.57 1.27
C THR A 67 0.73 7.77 1.66
N ASP A 68 0.97 8.35 2.83
CA ASP A 68 0.28 9.55 3.30
C ASP A 68 0.55 10.76 2.41
N SER A 69 1.80 10.93 1.97
CA SER A 69 2.21 12.01 1.07
C SER A 69 1.80 11.79 -0.40
N GLN A 70 1.76 10.54 -0.87
CA GLN A 70 1.45 10.21 -2.27
C GLN A 70 -0.07 10.17 -2.57
N GLY A 71 -0.90 9.88 -1.57
CA GLY A 71 -2.36 9.87 -1.70
C GLY A 71 -2.99 8.49 -1.96
N GLU A 72 -4.25 8.49 -2.39
CA GLU A 72 -5.07 7.26 -2.34
C GLU A 72 -4.66 6.15 -3.33
N GLU A 73 -4.08 6.47 -4.49
CA GLU A 73 -3.67 5.43 -5.44
C GLU A 73 -2.66 4.46 -4.80
N VAL A 74 -1.71 5.00 -4.02
CA VAL A 74 -0.73 4.21 -3.24
C VAL A 74 -1.44 3.41 -2.16
N ALA A 75 -2.38 4.03 -1.44
CA ALA A 75 -3.16 3.35 -0.40
C ALA A 75 -3.96 2.16 -0.96
N ARG A 76 -4.54 2.30 -2.15
CA ARG A 76 -5.30 1.22 -2.82
C ARG A 76 -4.39 0.04 -3.14
N ILE A 77 -3.19 0.30 -3.66
CA ILE A 77 -2.20 -0.75 -3.96
C ILE A 77 -1.82 -1.49 -2.68
N ILE A 78 -1.53 -0.78 -1.60
CA ILE A 78 -1.16 -1.40 -0.32
C ILE A 78 -2.30 -2.28 0.19
N VAL A 79 -3.52 -1.77 0.28
CA VAL A 79 -4.69 -2.57 0.71
C VAL A 79 -4.87 -3.80 -0.17
N GLN A 80 -4.71 -3.66 -1.48
CA GLN A 80 -4.82 -4.78 -2.40
C GLN A 80 -3.71 -5.83 -2.18
N LYS A 81 -2.47 -5.40 -1.95
CA LYS A 81 -1.36 -6.31 -1.62
C LYS A 81 -1.56 -6.98 -0.26
N LEU A 82 -2.07 -6.27 0.74
CA LEU A 82 -2.43 -6.84 2.04
C LEU A 82 -3.51 -7.94 1.89
N LYS A 83 -4.52 -7.71 1.04
CA LYS A 83 -5.55 -8.71 0.70
C LYS A 83 -4.96 -9.92 -0.02
N ASP A 84 -4.10 -9.68 -1.02
CA ASP A 84 -3.46 -10.73 -1.84
C ASP A 84 -2.54 -11.63 -1.01
N ASN A 85 -1.79 -11.02 -0.07
CA ASN A 85 -0.95 -11.73 0.90
C ASN A 85 -1.76 -12.39 2.03
N LYS A 86 -3.10 -12.41 1.94
CA LYS A 86 -4.02 -13.01 2.92
C LYS A 86 -3.74 -12.57 4.36
N GLN A 87 -3.50 -11.28 4.58
CA GLN A 87 -3.32 -10.73 5.92
C GLN A 87 -4.66 -10.64 6.68
N MET A 88 -5.27 -11.80 6.95
CA MET A 88 -6.62 -11.94 7.48
C MET A 88 -6.85 -11.24 8.83
N GLY A 89 -5.79 -10.95 9.59
CA GLY A 89 -5.84 -10.15 10.82
C GLY A 89 -6.19 -8.68 10.62
N LEU A 90 -6.23 -8.19 9.37
CA LEU A 90 -6.62 -6.83 9.03
C LEU A 90 -8.12 -6.69 8.69
N GLN A 91 -8.89 -7.78 8.71
CA GLN A 91 -10.32 -7.69 8.43
C GLN A 91 -11.05 -6.85 9.51
N PRO A 92 -12.08 -6.06 9.13
CA PRO A 92 -12.62 -5.91 7.77
C PRO A 92 -11.81 -4.92 6.92
N TYR A 93 -11.54 -5.32 5.67
CA TYR A 93 -10.90 -4.44 4.68
C TYR A 93 -11.88 -3.41 4.10
N PRO A 94 -11.40 -2.26 3.63
CA PRO A 94 -12.26 -1.27 3.03
C PRO A 94 -12.77 -1.77 1.67
N ASN A 95 -13.99 -1.35 1.33
CA ASN A 95 -14.62 -1.61 0.04
C ASN A 95 -14.10 -0.61 -1.01
N ILE A 96 -12.84 -0.79 -1.40
CA ILE A 96 -12.18 0.00 -2.42
C ILE A 96 -12.21 -0.76 -3.76
N PRO A 97 -12.44 -0.08 -4.89
CA PRO A 97 -12.29 -0.71 -6.19
C PRO A 97 -10.84 -1.21 -6.34
N PRO A 98 -10.61 -2.41 -6.91
CA PRO A 98 -9.26 -2.90 -7.15
C PRO A 98 -8.52 -1.86 -7.99
N ALA A 99 -7.28 -1.54 -7.61
CA ALA A 99 -6.46 -0.61 -8.36
C ALA A 99 -6.39 -1.13 -9.79
N SER A 100 -6.96 -0.39 -10.75
CA SER A 100 -7.18 -0.83 -12.13
C SER A 100 -5.92 -1.54 -12.61
N ARG A 101 -5.97 -2.88 -12.68
CA ARG A 101 -4.92 -3.62 -13.36
C ARG A 101 -5.09 -3.19 -14.80
N ASN A 102 -4.08 -2.56 -15.38
CA ASN A 102 -3.98 -2.49 -16.83
C ASN A 102 -4.03 -3.96 -17.28
N THR A 103 -5.21 -4.40 -17.71
CA THR A 103 -5.39 -5.68 -18.36
C THR A 103 -4.65 -5.56 -19.68
N SER A 104 -3.35 -5.81 -19.66
CA SER A 104 -2.64 -6.29 -20.84
C SER A 104 -3.11 -7.73 -21.08
N LEU A 105 -4.40 -7.89 -21.39
CA LEU A 105 -4.88 -9.01 -22.16
C LEU A 105 -4.38 -8.73 -23.57
N TYR A 106 -3.16 -9.20 -23.83
CA TYR A 106 -2.69 -9.38 -25.20
C TYR A 106 -3.71 -10.27 -25.89
N LEU A 107 -4.31 -9.72 -26.96
CA LEU A 107 -5.16 -10.39 -27.94
C LEU A 107 -4.41 -11.57 -28.59
#